data_AF-A0A352SSC7-F1
#
_entry.id   AF-A0A352SSC7-F1
#
_cell.length_a   1.000
_cell.length_b   1.000
_cell.length_c   1.000
_cell.angle_alpha   90.00
_cell.angle_beta   90.00
_cell.angle_gamma   90.00
#
_symmetry.space_group_name_H-M   'P 1'
#
loop_
_entity.id
_entity.type
_entity.pdbx_description
1 polymer ?
#
loop_
_entity_poly.entity_id
_entity_poly.type
_entity_poly.pdbx_seq_one_letter_code
_entity_poly.pdbx_strand_id
1 'polypeptide(L)' 'SSSGSASSGSSSSGSVAGNITSAADTLATIGNTVYFSYDSAALDGNSKGTLFRQAAFLNANPALTVTIEGHCDERGTRE' A
#
# COMPACT_ATOMS: atom_id res chain seq x y z
N SER A 1 -28.66 -6.19 33.64
CA SER A 1 -27.51 -7.05 33.30
C SER A 1 -27.66 -7.48 31.85
N SER A 2 -26.74 -7.25 30.92
CA SER A 2 -25.29 -7.35 31.02
C SER A 2 -24.61 -6.32 30.10
N SER A 3 -23.58 -5.65 30.62
CA SER A 3 -22.60 -4.89 29.83
C SER A 3 -21.74 -5.83 28.99
N GLY A 4 -21.42 -5.43 27.77
CA GLY A 4 -20.31 -5.98 26.98
C GLY A 4 -19.27 -4.88 26.74
N SER A 5 -18.14 -4.97 27.45
CA SER A 5 -16.99 -4.06 27.36
C SER A 5 -15.87 -4.67 26.50
N ALA A 6 -15.01 -3.76 26.00
CA ALA A 6 -13.65 -3.95 25.47
C ALA A 6 -13.55 -4.51 24.04
N SER A 7 -12.58 -4.10 23.19
CA SER A 7 -11.24 -3.61 23.50
C SER A 7 -10.72 -2.72 22.36
N SER A 8 -10.09 -1.60 22.72
CA SER A 8 -9.24 -0.83 21.82
C SER A 8 -8.12 -1.70 21.26
N GLY A 9 -7.91 -1.64 19.95
CA GLY A 9 -6.70 -2.07 19.26
C GLY A 9 -6.37 -1.00 18.22
N SER A 10 -5.13 -0.60 17.96
CA SER A 10 -3.85 -1.03 18.47
C SER A 10 -2.89 0.15 18.25
N SER A 11 -1.97 0.36 19.18
CA SER A 11 -0.88 1.33 19.06
C SER A 11 -0.11 1.10 17.75
N SER A 12 -0.15 2.07 16.83
CA SER A 12 0.90 2.14 15.81
C SER A 12 2.03 2.99 16.37
N SER A 13 3.04 2.26 16.83
CA SER A 13 4.27 2.69 17.47
C SER A 13 4.91 3.88 16.75
N GLY A 14 5.01 5.00 17.45
CA GLY A 14 5.90 6.09 17.06
C GLY A 14 7.34 5.58 17.02
N SER A 15 7.99 5.78 15.87
CA SER A 15 9.43 5.56 15.71
C SER A 15 10.05 6.80 15.09
N VAL A 16 10.33 7.80 15.94
CA VAL A 16 11.34 8.83 15.63
C VAL A 16 12.70 8.18 15.84
N ALA A 17 13.32 7.72 14.75
CA ALA A 17 14.73 7.34 14.72
C ALA A 17 15.27 7.75 13.33
N GLY A 18 16.28 8.62 13.33
CA GLY A 18 16.54 9.57 12.26
C GLY A 18 16.82 8.99 10.88
N ASN A 19 16.30 9.67 9.87
CA ASN A 19 16.70 9.68 8.44
C ASN A 19 17.24 8.37 7.82
N ILE A 20 16.80 7.22 8.32
CA ILE A 20 16.82 5.96 7.59
C ILE A 20 15.48 5.99 6.88
N THR A 21 15.47 6.43 5.62
CA THR A 21 14.31 6.24 4.76
C THR A 21 13.99 4.75 4.80
N SER A 22 12.93 4.37 5.50
CA SER A 22 12.53 2.97 5.57
C SER A 22 12.08 2.54 4.18
N ALA A 23 12.08 1.23 3.92
CA ALA A 23 11.54 0.72 2.67
C ALA A 23 10.09 1.21 2.43
N ALA A 24 9.31 1.31 3.52
CA ALA A 24 7.98 1.89 3.51
C ALA A 24 7.96 3.38 3.07
N ASP A 25 8.85 4.23 3.59
CA ASP A 25 8.97 5.63 3.17
C ASP A 25 9.41 5.77 1.71
N THR A 26 10.33 4.92 1.26
CA THR A 26 10.77 4.92 -0.15
C THR A 26 9.61 4.56 -1.07
N LEU A 27 8.87 3.50 -0.74
CA LEU A 27 7.68 3.09 -1.48
C LEU A 27 6.58 4.15 -1.44
N ALA A 28 6.36 4.81 -0.30
CA ALA A 28 5.43 5.93 -0.19
C ALA A 28 5.82 7.12 -1.08
N THR A 29 7.12 7.40 -1.20
CA THR A 29 7.65 8.45 -2.09
C THR A 29 7.52 8.09 -3.57
N ILE A 30 7.69 6.81 -3.92
CA ILE A 30 7.48 6.32 -5.29
C ILE A 30 5.99 6.36 -5.65
N GLY A 31 5.12 6.11 -4.68
CA GLY A 31 3.69 5.93 -4.81
C GLY A 31 3.33 4.51 -4.37
N ASN A 32 2.41 4.38 -3.41
CA ASN A 32 1.93 3.11 -2.88
C ASN A 32 0.74 2.53 -3.68
N THR A 33 0.04 3.39 -4.44
CA THR A 33 -1.18 3.02 -5.14
C THR A 33 -1.01 3.16 -6.64
N VAL A 34 -1.37 2.11 -7.36
CA VAL A 34 -1.44 2.10 -8.82
C VAL A 34 -2.91 2.09 -9.21
N TYR A 35 -3.37 3.15 -9.86
CA TYR A 35 -4.76 3.24 -10.31
C TYR A 35 -4.92 2.61 -11.70
N PHE A 36 -6.04 1.92 -11.87
CA PHE A 36 -6.50 1.35 -13.13
C PHE A 36 -7.64 2.21 -13.70
N SER A 37 -7.79 2.19 -15.02
CA SER A 37 -8.93 2.84 -15.68
C SER A 37 -10.24 2.09 -15.41
N TYR A 38 -11.37 2.81 -15.48
CA TYR A 38 -12.71 2.24 -15.29
C TYR A 38 -12.96 1.10 -16.27
N ASP A 39 -13.38 -0.06 -15.76
CA ASP A 39 -13.61 -1.30 -16.51
C ASP A 39 -12.40 -1.76 -17.36
N SER A 40 -11.17 -1.48 -16.93
CA SER A 40 -9.99 -1.84 -17.70
C SER A 40 -8.79 -2.23 -16.84
N ALA A 41 -8.18 -3.36 -17.18
CA ALA A 41 -6.87 -3.78 -16.63
C ALA A 41 -5.69 -2.99 -17.23
N ALA A 42 -5.97 -1.96 -18.03
CA ALA A 42 -4.96 -1.13 -18.65
C ALA A 42 -4.36 -0.14 -17.62
N LEU A 43 -3.02 -0.09 -17.59
CA LEU A 43 -2.27 0.87 -16.79
C LEU A 43 -1.87 2.07 -17.67
N ASP A 44 -2.26 3.26 -17.24
CA ASP A 44 -1.79 4.52 -17.81
C ASP A 44 -0.27 4.69 -17.69
N GLY A 45 0.31 5.56 -18.50
CA GLY A 45 1.77 5.79 -18.53
C GLY A 45 2.35 6.14 -17.16
N ASN A 46 1.64 6.96 -16.39
CA ASN A 46 2.00 7.30 -15.01
C ASN A 46 1.96 6.08 -14.08
N SER A 47 0.88 5.29 -14.13
CA SER A 47 0.72 4.07 -13.33
C SER A 47 1.81 3.04 -13.64
N LYS A 48 2.14 2.85 -14.92
CA LYS A 48 3.28 2.02 -15.34
C LYS A 48 4.60 2.55 -14.79
N GLY A 49 4.83 3.86 -14.86
CA GLY A 49 6.03 4.49 -14.32
C GLY A 49 6.23 4.22 -12.83
N THR A 50 5.17 4.34 -12.04
CA THR A 50 5.19 3.99 -10.60
C THR A 50 5.50 2.52 -10.39
N LEU A 51 4.83 1.62 -11.11
CA LEU A 51 5.05 0.17 -11.00
C LEU A 51 6.50 -0.21 -11.32
N PHE A 52 7.09 0.37 -12.36
CA PHE A 52 8.49 0.12 -12.72
C PHE A 52 9.46 0.57 -11.61
N ARG A 53 9.20 1.73 -10.99
CA ARG A 53 10.02 2.25 -9.88
C ARG A 53 9.92 1.35 -8.64
N GLN A 54 8.71 0.88 -8.30
CA GLN A 54 8.50 -0.09 -7.23
C GLN A 54 9.25 -1.40 -7.53
N ALA A 55 9.14 -1.93 -8.76
CA ALA A 55 9.81 -3.15 -9.17
C ALA A 55 11.34 -3.03 -9.11
N ALA A 56 11.90 -1.90 -9.55
CA ALA A 56 13.34 -1.63 -9.45
C ALA A 56 13.81 -1.58 -7.98
N PHE A 57 13.02 -0.93 -7.12
CA PHE A 57 13.31 -0.87 -5.68
C PHE A 57 13.30 -2.25 -5.02
N LEU A 58 12.30 -3.09 -5.33
CA LEU A 58 12.20 -4.45 -4.78
C LEU A 58 13.33 -5.36 -5.29
N ASN A 59 13.71 -5.25 -6.57
CA ASN A 59 14.85 -5.99 -7.10
C ASN A 59 16.18 -5.60 -6.44
N ALA A 60 16.36 -4.32 -6.11
CA ALA A 60 17.55 -3.87 -5.38
C ALA A 60 17.57 -4.32 -3.91
N ASN A 61 16.42 -4.73 -3.36
CA ASN A 61 16.24 -5.08 -1.96
C ASN A 61 15.56 -6.45 -1.81
N PRO A 62 16.21 -7.55 -2.21
CA PRO A 62 15.63 -8.89 -2.19
C PRO A 62 15.33 -9.43 -0.77
N ALA A 63 15.88 -8.79 0.27
CA ALA A 63 15.58 -9.11 1.66
C ALA A 63 14.24 -8.51 2.15
N LEU A 64 13.60 -7.64 1.36
CA LEU A 64 12.30 -7.06 1.70
C LEU A 64 11.17 -8.03 1.34
N THR A 65 10.36 -8.34 2.33
CA THR A 65 9.06 -9.00 2.13
C THR A 65 8.00 -7.92 1.95
N VAL A 66 7.21 -8.04 0.87
CA VAL A 66 6.08 -7.15 0.60
C VAL A 66 4.78 -7.95 0.44
N THR A 67 3.68 -7.34 0.85
CA THR A 67 2.33 -7.87 0.64
C THR A 67 1.64 -7.04 -0.44
N ILE A 68 1.05 -7.70 -1.44
CA ILE A 68 0.32 -7.06 -2.53
C ILE A 68 -1.17 -7.24 -2.27
N GLU A 69 -1.85 -6.17 -1.88
CA GLU A 69 -3.29 -6.17 -1.65
C GLU A 69 -4.01 -5.49 -2.82
N GLY A 70 -5.03 -6.15 -3.37
CA GLY A 70 -5.90 -5.59 -4.40
C GLY A 70 -7.19 -5.08 -3.79
N HIS A 71 -7.40 -3.77 -3.75
CA HIS A 71 -8.71 -3.20 -3.44
C HIS A 71 -9.47 -2.97 -4.75
N CYS A 72 -10.49 -3.79 -5.01
CA CYS A 72 -11.53 -3.41 -5.96
C CYS A 72 -12.35 -2.30 -5.29
N ASP A 73 -12.54 -1.17 -5.97
CA ASP A 73 -13.34 -0.06 -5.44
C ASP A 73 -14.72 -0.57 -5.00
N GLU A 74 -15.24 -0.09 -3.86
CA GLU A 74 -16.55 -0.46 -3.29
C GLU A 74 -17.74 -0.07 -4.18
N ARG A 75 -17.50 0.40 -5.41
CA ARG A 75 -18.47 0.36 -6.50
C ARG A 75 -18.62 -1.06 -7.07
N GLY A 76 -18.93 -2.00 -6.19
CA GLY A 76 -19.75 -3.13 -6.60
C GLY A 76 -21.07 -2.57 -7.10
N THR A 77 -21.41 -2.81 -8.36
CA THR A 77 -22.81 -2.79 -8.75
C THR A 77 -23.50 -3.81 -7.85
N ARG A 78 -24.31 -3.31 -6.90
CA ARG A 78 -25.46 -4.10 -6.45
C ARG A 78 -26.29 -4.33 -7.71
N GLU A 79 -26.10 -5.49 -8.33
CA GLU A 79 -27.14 -6.09 -9.16
C GLU A 79 -27.97 -7.03 -8.28
#